data_AF-A0A950X9Y9-F1
#
_entry.id   AF-A0A950X9Y9-F1
#
_cell.length_a   1.000
_cell.length_b   1.000
_cell.length_c   1.000
_cell.angle_alpha   90.00
_cell.angle_beta   90.00
_cell.angle_gamma   90.00
#
_symmetry.space_group_name_H-M   'P 1'
#
loop_
_entity.id
_entity.type
_entity.pdbx_description
1 polymer ?
#
loop_
_entity_poly.entity_id
_entity_poly.type
_entity_poly.pdbx_seq_one_letter_code
_entity_poly.pdbx_strand_id
1 'polypeptide(L)'
;WREKLAARTDVVGTRLTIDDQPCTVVGVMPPTFSFYPRQTQLWILAGPSSKPPREKLIVGTFARLKPGVTLSQTQNEVEAIHRAVQQHDPEERYRTAAVFYLQDQFTFLASRTLRTTIGLAASAVLFLLLIACLNVGNLLLGRSLTRGSELAVRAALGSSTARLMRQLLTESLVLGSLGAVGGVAIALGVIRWFNRANPIELPVGSEVRVNLTALAFSGLLTLATVLIFGLLPAVKASRVDVNSALKAGGRSADRQDSRQHLASAFVTVEMALSVLLLAGAVLLVSSLYRMENASLGFNPHHLRFTSLYLPADRYPNDAARVSFYKALLRALDRTLPDKRTTLGSELPLYGGGSSVLEIDGEPGRQTAEMNDVGSASIGPRYFSVLETHFLKGRLFDDRDQAAAEPVAIVNEMLARRYFSGENPLGKRVRLRNETHTNPWLRIVGVVEDSKHSSLMHEMSWQTNPLLYRPVLQAPTEQFVLLVRAHNGTVIRGVEAALDTVDSRIPHSDDLESMESDLSRLLSFARFRAALVAVFAVTAILLAAVGLYGVI
;
A
#
# COMPACT_ATOMS: atom_id res chain seq x y z
N TRP A 1 -27.12 7.85 -5.63
CA TRP A 1 -27.84 8.78 -6.53
C TRP A 1 -28.19 8.15 -7.87
N ARG A 2 -27.21 7.74 -8.70
CA ARG A 2 -27.51 7.11 -10.00
C ARG A 2 -28.28 5.80 -9.88
N GLU A 3 -27.79 4.87 -9.06
CA GLU A 3 -28.35 3.52 -8.95
C GLU A 3 -29.71 3.49 -8.23
N LYS A 4 -29.80 4.09 -7.03
CA LYS A 4 -31.01 4.02 -6.19
C LYS A 4 -32.04 5.14 -6.45
N LEU A 5 -31.64 6.27 -7.04
CA LEU A 5 -32.50 7.45 -7.24
C LEU A 5 -32.60 7.87 -8.72
N ALA A 6 -32.21 6.99 -9.64
CA ALA A 6 -32.30 7.18 -11.09
C ALA A 6 -31.68 8.49 -11.62
N ALA A 7 -30.62 9.00 -10.95
CA ALA A 7 -29.93 10.23 -11.33
C ALA A 7 -30.82 11.50 -11.42
N ARG A 8 -31.93 11.54 -10.67
CA ARG A 8 -32.85 12.68 -10.63
C ARG A 8 -32.23 13.94 -10.03
N THR A 9 -32.45 15.11 -10.61
CA THR A 9 -31.92 16.39 -10.10
C THR A 9 -32.78 16.99 -8.98
N ASP A 10 -34.04 16.57 -8.87
CA ASP A 10 -35.04 17.00 -7.90
C ASP A 10 -35.11 16.11 -6.65
N VAL A 11 -33.99 15.48 -6.26
CA VAL A 11 -33.96 14.51 -5.15
C VAL A 11 -33.95 15.16 -3.76
N VAL A 12 -33.61 16.44 -3.65
CA VAL A 12 -33.60 17.15 -2.36
C VAL A 12 -35.01 17.21 -1.78
N GLY A 13 -35.16 16.86 -0.49
CA GLY A 13 -36.45 16.74 0.18
C GLY A 13 -37.09 15.35 0.06
N THR A 14 -36.56 14.46 -0.76
CA THR A 14 -37.03 13.07 -0.86
C THR A 14 -36.72 12.32 0.43
N ARG A 15 -37.66 11.51 0.92
CA ARG A 15 -37.46 10.64 2.08
C ARG A 15 -36.91 9.29 1.65
N LEU A 16 -35.88 8.83 2.36
CA LEU A 16 -35.28 7.51 2.25
C LEU A 16 -35.33 6.85 3.62
N THR A 17 -35.47 5.52 3.66
CA THR A 17 -35.32 4.76 4.90
C THR A 17 -33.92 4.18 4.93
N ILE A 18 -33.14 4.54 5.95
CA ILE A 18 -31.78 4.02 6.19
C ILE A 18 -31.78 3.43 7.60
N ASP A 19 -31.42 2.16 7.75
CA ASP A 19 -31.43 1.43 9.03
C ASP A 19 -32.76 1.57 9.79
N ASP A 20 -33.88 1.38 9.08
CA ASP A 20 -35.25 1.56 9.59
C ASP A 20 -35.58 3.00 10.07
N GLN A 21 -34.69 3.98 9.86
CA GLN A 21 -34.91 5.39 10.20
C GLN A 21 -35.25 6.23 8.95
N PRO A 22 -36.29 7.08 9.01
CA PRO A 22 -36.62 7.98 7.92
C PRO A 22 -35.61 9.14 7.86
N CYS A 23 -34.81 9.16 6.80
CA CYS A 23 -33.86 10.22 6.48
C CYS A 23 -34.38 11.07 5.31
N THR A 24 -34.10 12.37 5.33
CA THR A 24 -34.41 13.26 4.21
C THR A 24 -33.14 13.61 3.45
N VAL A 25 -33.18 13.51 2.12
CA VAL A 25 -32.05 13.90 1.27
C VAL A 25 -31.91 15.42 1.32
N VAL A 26 -30.80 15.91 1.88
CA VAL A 26 -30.49 17.35 1.97
C VAL A 26 -29.60 17.86 0.84
N GLY A 27 -28.92 16.96 0.13
CA GLY A 27 -28.03 17.31 -0.97
C GLY A 27 -27.39 16.10 -1.62
N VAL A 28 -26.78 16.33 -2.79
CA VAL A 28 -25.98 15.33 -3.52
C VAL A 28 -24.58 15.91 -3.70
N MET A 29 -23.56 15.16 -3.28
CA MET A 29 -22.17 15.56 -3.47
C MET A 29 -21.81 15.60 -4.96
N PRO A 30 -20.96 16.55 -5.40
CA PRO A 30 -20.53 16.62 -6.79
C PRO A 30 -19.76 15.34 -7.16
N PRO A 31 -19.76 14.95 -8.45
CA PRO A 31 -19.12 13.71 -8.90
C PRO A 31 -17.61 13.64 -8.64
N THR A 32 -16.98 14.80 -8.43
CA THR A 32 -15.55 14.93 -8.10
C THR A 32 -15.27 14.83 -6.61
N PHE A 33 -16.29 14.86 -5.74
CA PHE A 33 -16.10 14.75 -4.30
C PHE A 33 -16.00 13.29 -3.90
N SER A 34 -14.89 12.97 -3.25
CA SER A 34 -14.61 11.64 -2.73
C SER A 34 -14.02 11.76 -1.34
N PHE A 35 -14.44 10.87 -0.45
CA PHE A 35 -13.91 10.75 0.89
C PHE A 35 -13.00 9.53 0.97
N TYR A 36 -11.83 9.65 1.60
CA TYR A 36 -10.83 8.59 1.78
C TYR A 36 -11.07 7.90 3.15
N PRO A 37 -10.73 6.60 3.37
CA PRO A 37 -10.03 5.65 2.50
C PRO A 37 -10.89 4.89 1.51
N ARG A 38 -12.21 4.84 1.70
CA ARG A 38 -13.14 4.15 0.81
C ARG A 38 -14.11 5.13 0.21
N GLN A 39 -14.42 4.95 -1.07
CA GLN A 39 -15.42 5.74 -1.77
C GLN A 39 -16.75 5.65 -1.02
N THR A 40 -17.09 6.73 -0.33
CA THR A 40 -18.33 6.84 0.43
C THR A 40 -19.44 7.28 -0.53
N GLN A 41 -20.56 6.57 -0.52
CA GLN A 41 -21.70 6.87 -1.40
C GLN A 41 -22.86 7.57 -0.68
N LEU A 42 -22.85 7.53 0.66
CA LEU A 42 -23.91 8.03 1.53
C LEU A 42 -23.28 8.67 2.77
N TRP A 43 -23.77 9.85 3.16
CA TRP A 43 -23.36 10.56 4.37
C TRP A 43 -24.60 10.90 5.18
N ILE A 44 -24.53 10.70 6.49
CA ILE A 44 -25.58 11.05 7.43
C ILE A 44 -25.05 12.17 8.33
N LEU A 45 -25.87 13.19 8.56
CA LEU A 45 -25.53 14.28 9.47
C LEU A 45 -25.45 13.77 10.91
N ALA A 46 -24.28 13.91 11.52
CA ALA A 46 -24.09 13.74 12.95
C ALA A 46 -24.37 15.06 13.66
N GLY A 47 -25.38 15.09 14.52
CA GLY A 47 -25.71 16.21 15.40
C GLY A 47 -25.56 15.84 16.89
N PRO A 48 -25.79 16.78 17.81
CA PRO A 48 -25.66 16.54 19.26
C PRO A 48 -26.57 15.42 19.80
N SER A 49 -27.71 15.20 19.14
CA SER A 49 -28.67 14.15 19.45
C SER A 49 -28.45 12.87 18.64
N SER A 50 -27.53 12.87 17.67
CA SER A 50 -27.15 11.65 16.97
C SER A 50 -26.45 10.76 17.98
N LYS A 51 -26.99 9.56 18.21
CA LYS A 51 -26.23 8.54 18.94
C LYS A 51 -24.95 8.32 18.12
N PRO A 52 -23.75 8.54 18.68
CA PRO A 52 -22.56 8.05 18.01
C PRO A 52 -22.77 6.55 17.79
N PRO A 53 -22.36 5.98 16.65
CA PRO A 53 -22.32 4.53 16.51
C PRO A 53 -21.52 4.02 17.72
N ARG A 54 -22.21 3.32 18.63
CA ARG A 54 -21.71 3.04 19.97
C ARG A 54 -20.39 2.26 19.88
N GLU A 55 -19.47 2.65 20.76
CA GLU A 55 -18.20 2.02 21.14
C GLU A 55 -17.48 1.18 20.07
N LYS A 56 -16.43 1.80 19.47
CA LYS A 56 -15.24 1.20 18.79
C LYS A 56 -14.99 1.67 17.36
N LEU A 57 -15.81 2.55 16.79
CA LEU A 57 -15.37 3.27 15.58
C LEU A 57 -14.42 4.38 16.00
N ILE A 58 -13.16 4.26 15.60
CA ILE A 58 -12.21 5.38 15.57
C ILE A 58 -12.84 6.44 14.67
N VAL A 59 -13.53 7.41 15.25
CA VAL A 59 -14.03 8.57 14.51
C VAL A 59 -12.83 9.47 14.24
N GLY A 60 -12.42 9.55 12.98
CA GLY A 60 -11.46 10.56 12.55
C GLY A 60 -12.10 11.94 12.75
N THR A 61 -11.55 12.74 13.66
CA THR A 61 -11.97 14.12 13.86
C THR A 61 -11.21 15.02 12.91
N PHE A 62 -11.93 15.74 12.05
CA PHE A 62 -11.37 16.64 11.05
C PHE A 62 -11.66 18.09 11.43
N ALA A 63 -10.62 18.93 11.46
CA ALA A 63 -10.76 20.35 11.73
C ALA A 63 -10.03 21.18 10.68
N ARG A 64 -10.59 22.35 10.35
CA ARG A 64 -9.93 23.36 9.52
C ARG A 64 -9.36 24.46 10.42
N LEU A 65 -8.05 24.64 10.40
CA LEU A 65 -7.39 25.71 11.15
C LEU A 65 -7.79 27.08 10.61
N LYS A 66 -7.92 28.05 11.51
CA LYS A 66 -8.09 29.47 11.15
C LYS A 66 -6.81 29.98 10.47
N PRO A 67 -6.91 30.95 9.53
CA PRO A 67 -5.72 31.56 8.92
C PRO A 67 -4.75 32.10 9.99
N GLY A 68 -3.46 31.78 9.87
CA GLY A 68 -2.42 32.24 10.79
C GLY A 68 -2.23 31.40 12.06
N VAL A 69 -3.08 30.40 12.33
CA VAL A 69 -2.93 29.48 13.47
C VAL A 69 -1.97 28.35 13.11
N THR A 70 -1.04 28.07 14.01
CA THR A 70 -0.05 26.99 13.85
C THR A 70 -0.53 25.66 14.43
N LEU A 71 0.06 24.55 13.96
CA LEU A 71 -0.21 23.22 14.51
C LEU A 71 0.13 23.16 16.01
N SER A 72 1.23 23.78 16.44
CA SER A 72 1.64 23.79 17.85
C SER A 72 0.63 24.53 18.74
N GLN A 73 0.08 25.66 18.29
CA GLN A 73 -0.99 26.34 19.02
C GLN A 73 -2.24 25.46 19.14
N THR A 74 -2.61 24.78 18.05
CA THR A 74 -3.76 23.86 18.04
C THR A 74 -3.53 22.67 18.96
N GLN A 75 -2.33 22.07 18.94
CA GLN A 75 -1.94 20.99 19.82
C GLN A 75 -2.11 21.38 21.30
N ASN A 76 -1.60 22.55 21.68
CA ASN A 76 -1.71 23.04 23.06
C ASN A 76 -3.17 23.25 23.50
N GLU A 77 -4.01 23.77 22.61
CA GLU A 77 -5.44 23.99 22.88
C GLU A 77 -6.20 22.66 23.03
N VAL A 78 -5.96 21.71 22.12
CA VAL A 78 -6.58 20.38 22.20
C VAL A 78 -6.11 19.61 23.43
N GLU A 79 -4.83 19.70 23.80
CA GLU A 79 -4.31 19.13 25.05
C GLU A 79 -4.93 19.78 26.30
N ALA A 80 -5.21 21.08 26.27
CA ALA A 80 -5.88 21.76 27.38
C ALA A 80 -7.33 21.27 27.52
N ILE A 81 -8.07 21.15 26.40
CA ILE A 81 -9.43 20.59 26.37
C ILE A 81 -9.40 19.14 26.86
N HIS A 82 -8.47 18.33 26.35
CA HIS A 82 -8.32 16.93 26.72
C HIS A 82 -8.06 16.77 28.22
N ARG A 83 -7.14 17.57 28.80
CA ARG A 83 -6.90 17.58 30.25
C ARG A 83 -8.15 17.94 31.06
N ALA A 84 -8.96 18.88 30.59
CA ALA A 84 -10.21 19.24 31.26
C ALA A 84 -11.25 18.09 31.20
N VAL A 85 -11.32 17.37 30.08
CA VAL A 85 -12.18 16.18 29.93
C VAL A 85 -11.70 15.05 30.84
N GLN A 86 -10.39 14.78 30.90
CA GLN A 86 -9.81 13.74 31.77
C GLN A 86 -10.08 13.95 33.26
N GLN A 87 -10.34 15.19 33.70
CA GLN A 87 -10.74 15.47 35.08
C GLN A 87 -12.16 15.01 35.40
N HIS A 88 -13.03 14.94 34.38
CA HIS A 88 -14.45 14.61 34.53
C HIS A 88 -14.79 13.19 34.07
N ASP A 89 -13.98 12.61 33.19
CA ASP A 89 -14.16 11.26 32.66
C ASP A 89 -12.90 10.40 32.93
N PRO A 90 -12.97 9.47 33.90
CA PRO A 90 -11.88 8.55 34.21
C PRO A 90 -11.45 7.66 33.03
N GLU A 91 -12.34 7.39 32.06
CA GLU A 91 -12.01 6.53 30.90
C GLU A 91 -11.13 7.24 29.88
N GLU A 92 -11.11 8.58 29.85
CA GLU A 92 -10.30 9.38 28.93
C GLU A 92 -8.85 9.57 29.40
N ARG A 93 -8.52 9.15 30.63
CA ARG A 93 -7.21 9.36 31.29
C ARG A 93 -6.03 8.73 30.53
N TYR A 94 -6.29 7.71 29.73
CA TYR A 94 -5.27 6.95 29.00
C TYR A 94 -5.12 7.38 27.52
N ARG A 95 -6.01 8.23 27.01
CA ARG A 95 -5.90 8.73 25.64
C ARG A 95 -4.93 9.90 25.57
N THR A 96 -4.23 10.01 24.45
CA THR A 96 -3.38 11.17 24.15
C THR A 96 -4.03 12.03 23.08
N ALA A 97 -4.06 13.34 23.32
CA ALA A 97 -4.45 14.31 22.32
C ALA A 97 -3.28 14.53 21.36
N ALA A 98 -3.46 14.22 20.09
CA ALA A 98 -2.46 14.50 19.07
C ALA A 98 -3.14 15.09 17.83
N VAL A 99 -2.64 16.24 17.42
CA VAL A 99 -3.10 16.98 16.25
C VAL A 99 -2.04 16.82 15.17
N PHE A 100 -2.49 16.36 14.01
CA PHE A 100 -1.64 16.22 12.86
C PHE A 100 -2.24 16.95 11.67
N TYR A 101 -1.39 17.38 10.74
CA TYR A 101 -1.91 17.79 9.45
C TYR A 101 -2.59 16.60 8.79
N LEU A 102 -3.75 16.86 8.19
CA LEU A 102 -4.50 15.87 7.42
C LEU A 102 -3.60 15.21 6.37
N GLN A 103 -2.80 16.01 5.68
CA GLN A 103 -1.82 15.52 4.71
C GLN A 103 -0.79 14.63 5.40
N ASP A 104 -0.29 14.95 6.58
CA ASP A 104 0.71 14.11 7.21
C ASP A 104 0.16 12.76 7.64
N GLN A 105 -1.03 12.64 8.23
CA GLN A 105 -1.61 11.36 8.68
C GLN A 105 -2.26 10.53 7.57
N PHE A 106 -3.05 11.16 6.71
CA PHE A 106 -3.70 10.45 5.60
C PHE A 106 -2.71 10.14 4.49
N THR A 107 -1.70 10.99 4.32
CA THR A 107 -0.55 10.57 3.53
C THR A 107 0.31 9.62 4.37
N PHE A 108 0.54 9.67 5.69
CA PHE A 108 1.44 8.72 6.43
C PHE A 108 1.25 7.24 6.02
N LEU A 109 0.00 6.75 6.00
CA LEU A 109 -0.38 5.40 5.57
C LEU A 109 0.01 5.07 4.12
N ALA A 110 -0.05 6.07 3.24
CA ALA A 110 0.31 5.95 1.83
C ALA A 110 1.73 6.48 1.51
N SER A 111 2.31 7.40 2.28
CA SER A 111 3.34 8.37 1.88
C SER A 111 4.71 7.84 2.14
N ARG A 112 4.92 7.08 3.22
CA ARG A 112 6.25 6.51 3.44
C ARG A 112 6.54 5.53 2.32
N THR A 113 5.58 4.65 2.05
CA THR A 113 5.68 3.64 1.00
C THR A 113 5.64 4.29 -0.40
N LEU A 114 4.75 5.26 -0.65
CA LEU A 114 4.66 5.97 -1.93
C LEU A 114 5.86 6.88 -2.20
N ARG A 115 6.35 7.65 -1.22
CA ARG A 115 7.57 8.47 -1.37
C ARG A 115 8.78 7.59 -1.63
N THR A 116 8.90 6.48 -0.92
CA THR A 116 9.97 5.50 -1.18
C THR A 116 9.85 4.93 -2.59
N THR A 117 8.62 4.63 -3.04
CA THR A 117 8.36 4.12 -4.39
C THR A 117 8.71 5.15 -5.47
N ILE A 118 8.23 6.39 -5.32
CA ILE A 118 8.49 7.49 -6.24
C ILE A 118 9.98 7.83 -6.23
N GLY A 119 10.61 7.84 -5.06
CA GLY A 119 12.06 8.05 -4.91
C GLY A 119 12.86 6.95 -5.60
N LEU A 120 12.47 5.69 -5.46
CA LEU A 120 13.11 4.57 -6.14
C LEU A 120 12.92 4.65 -7.66
N ALA A 121 11.72 4.99 -8.12
CA ALA A 121 11.46 5.22 -9.54
C ALA A 121 12.26 6.43 -10.09
N ALA A 122 12.33 7.53 -9.34
CA ALA A 122 13.09 8.71 -9.72
C ALA A 122 14.60 8.42 -9.80
N SER A 123 15.14 7.68 -8.84
CA SER A 123 16.54 7.22 -8.88
C SER A 123 16.80 6.32 -10.08
N ALA A 124 15.88 5.39 -10.40
CA ALA A 124 16.03 4.52 -11.55
C ALA A 124 15.97 5.30 -12.89
N VAL A 125 15.05 6.27 -13.00
CA VAL A 125 14.96 7.18 -14.15
C VAL A 125 16.21 8.05 -14.27
N LEU A 126 16.77 8.53 -13.15
CA LEU A 126 18.03 9.28 -13.15
C LEU A 126 19.19 8.42 -13.68
N PHE A 127 19.31 7.17 -13.25
CA PHE A 127 20.34 6.26 -13.78
C PHE A 127 20.15 5.98 -15.26
N LEU A 128 18.91 5.75 -15.73
CA LEU A 128 18.60 5.61 -17.14
C LEU A 128 18.99 6.84 -17.96
N LEU A 129 18.68 8.03 -17.43
CA LEU A 129 19.08 9.28 -18.06
C LEU A 129 20.60 9.38 -18.17
N LEU A 130 21.34 9.07 -17.10
CA LEU A 130 22.80 9.10 -17.11
C LEU A 130 23.38 8.12 -18.12
N ILE A 131 22.90 6.87 -18.16
CA ILE A 131 23.26 5.87 -19.18
C ILE A 131 23.01 6.42 -20.58
N ALA A 132 21.81 6.92 -20.86
CA ALA A 132 21.47 7.48 -22.17
C ALA A 132 22.36 8.70 -22.54
N CYS A 133 22.66 9.55 -21.57
CA CYS A 133 23.54 10.70 -21.77
C CYS A 133 25.00 10.28 -22.07
N LEU A 134 25.51 9.25 -21.38
CA LEU A 134 26.83 8.68 -21.66
C LEU A 134 26.88 8.10 -23.08
N ASN A 135 25.81 7.44 -23.53
CA ASN A 135 25.69 6.92 -24.90
C ASN A 135 25.70 8.01 -25.96
N VAL A 136 24.90 9.06 -25.76
CA VAL A 136 24.91 10.22 -26.65
C VAL A 136 26.28 10.89 -26.63
N GLY A 137 26.91 11.03 -25.47
CA GLY A 137 28.28 11.55 -25.33
C GLY A 137 29.29 10.73 -26.13
N ASN A 138 29.27 9.40 -26.00
CA ASN A 138 30.13 8.47 -26.75
C ASN A 138 29.91 8.60 -28.27
N LEU A 139 28.66 8.63 -28.72
CA LEU A 139 28.32 8.79 -30.15
C LEU A 139 28.77 10.15 -30.70
N LEU A 140 28.58 11.24 -29.94
CA LEU A 140 29.02 12.58 -30.35
C LEU A 140 30.53 12.71 -30.37
N LEU A 141 31.24 12.09 -29.41
CA LEU A 141 32.70 11.99 -29.43
C LEU A 141 33.19 11.21 -30.66
N GLY A 142 32.56 10.07 -30.98
CA GLY A 142 32.85 9.29 -32.18
C GLY A 142 32.63 10.07 -33.48
N ARG A 143 31.49 10.77 -33.61
CA ARG A 143 31.16 11.60 -34.79
C ARG A 143 32.04 12.83 -34.96
N SER A 144 32.48 13.45 -33.86
CA SER A 144 33.36 14.63 -33.93
C SER A 144 34.71 14.31 -34.58
N LEU A 145 35.12 13.05 -34.57
CA LEU A 145 36.38 12.59 -35.14
C LEU A 145 36.28 12.32 -36.65
N THR A 146 35.17 11.74 -37.12
CA THR A 146 34.92 11.60 -38.56
C THR A 146 34.67 12.95 -39.23
N ARG A 147 34.07 13.90 -38.50
CA ARG A 147 33.91 15.29 -38.93
C ARG A 147 35.13 16.18 -38.62
N GLY A 148 36.19 15.65 -38.02
CA GLY A 148 37.36 16.43 -37.63
C GLY A 148 38.06 17.07 -38.82
N SER A 149 38.14 16.36 -39.94
CA SER A 149 38.68 16.88 -41.21
C SER A 149 37.82 18.01 -41.81
N GLU A 150 36.49 17.85 -41.81
CA GLU A 150 35.54 18.88 -42.27
C GLU A 150 35.63 20.15 -41.42
N LEU A 151 35.68 20.00 -40.10
CA LEU A 151 35.80 21.11 -39.15
C LEU A 151 37.16 21.81 -39.29
N ALA A 152 38.25 21.07 -39.51
CA ALA A 152 39.58 21.63 -39.76
C ALA A 152 39.65 22.41 -41.08
N VAL A 153 39.03 21.91 -42.16
CA VAL A 153 38.92 22.64 -43.44
C VAL A 153 38.11 23.92 -43.28
N ARG A 154 36.97 23.88 -42.57
CA ARG A 154 36.17 25.08 -42.30
C ARG A 154 36.92 26.11 -41.44
N ALA A 155 37.70 25.66 -40.46
CA ALA A 155 38.56 26.52 -39.67
C ALA A 155 39.67 27.15 -40.53
N ALA A 156 40.30 26.38 -41.42
CA ALA A 156 41.31 26.87 -42.37
C ALA A 156 40.74 27.88 -43.37
N LEU A 157 39.46 27.77 -43.73
CA LEU A 157 38.73 28.74 -44.54
C LEU A 157 38.27 29.99 -43.75
N GLY A 158 38.65 30.14 -42.48
CA GLY A 158 38.39 31.34 -41.67
C GLY A 158 37.11 31.31 -40.83
N SER A 159 36.47 30.15 -40.65
CA SER A 159 35.32 30.02 -39.75
C SER A 159 35.71 30.29 -38.28
N SER A 160 35.02 31.20 -37.61
CA SER A 160 35.21 31.42 -36.17
C SER A 160 34.79 30.21 -35.33
N THR A 161 35.47 29.99 -34.20
CA THR A 161 35.14 28.91 -33.24
C THR A 161 33.71 29.02 -32.72
N ALA A 162 33.20 30.25 -32.53
CA ALA A 162 31.81 30.49 -32.16
C ALA A 162 30.81 29.99 -33.21
N ARG A 163 31.12 30.12 -34.52
CA ARG A 163 30.25 29.63 -35.59
C ARG A 163 30.17 28.09 -35.60
N LEU A 164 31.30 27.42 -35.38
CA LEU A 164 31.38 25.96 -35.30
C LEU A 164 30.66 25.42 -34.05
N MET A 165 30.84 26.05 -32.89
CA MET A 165 30.12 25.69 -31.67
C MET A 165 28.60 25.87 -31.82
N ARG A 166 28.15 26.98 -32.42
CA ARG A 166 26.71 27.22 -32.66
C ARG A 166 26.09 26.16 -33.57
N GLN A 167 26.81 25.70 -34.58
CA GLN A 167 26.32 24.63 -35.46
C GLN A 167 26.15 23.30 -34.69
N LEU A 168 27.17 22.86 -33.95
CA LEU A 168 27.10 21.60 -33.19
C LEU A 168 26.01 21.64 -32.10
N LEU A 169 25.85 22.78 -31.45
CA LEU A 169 24.78 22.99 -30.46
C LEU A 169 23.39 22.98 -31.10
N THR A 170 23.23 23.60 -32.28
CA THR A 170 21.92 23.59 -32.98
C THR A 170 21.56 22.19 -33.47
N GLU A 171 22.51 21.42 -34.03
CA GLU A 171 22.27 20.02 -34.39
C GLU A 171 21.87 19.17 -33.16
N SER A 172 22.57 19.34 -32.04
CA SER A 172 22.27 18.63 -30.79
C SER A 172 20.91 19.05 -30.20
N LEU A 173 20.57 20.33 -30.29
CA LEU A 173 19.31 20.87 -29.80
C LEU A 173 18.12 20.36 -30.64
N VAL A 174 18.26 20.29 -31.97
CA VAL A 174 17.21 19.74 -32.84
C VAL A 174 16.96 18.26 -32.52
N LEU A 175 18.03 17.46 -32.40
CA LEU A 175 17.91 16.05 -32.04
C LEU A 175 17.31 15.87 -30.63
N GLY A 176 17.78 16.64 -29.65
CA GLY A 176 17.24 16.62 -28.29
C GLY A 176 15.77 17.02 -28.23
N SER A 177 15.36 18.02 -29.02
CA SER A 177 13.97 18.48 -29.10
C SER A 177 13.06 17.43 -29.74
N LEU A 178 13.49 16.78 -30.83
CA LEU A 178 12.75 15.68 -31.44
C LEU A 178 12.61 14.49 -30.48
N GLY A 179 13.69 14.16 -29.74
CA GLY A 179 13.68 13.15 -28.69
C GLY A 179 12.70 13.48 -27.56
N ALA A 180 12.69 14.75 -27.11
CA ALA A 180 11.76 15.21 -26.08
C ALA A 180 10.30 15.14 -26.53
N VAL A 181 9.99 15.58 -27.76
CA VAL A 181 8.64 15.48 -28.34
C VAL A 181 8.20 14.02 -28.45
N GLY A 182 9.07 13.13 -28.96
CA GLY A 182 8.80 11.69 -29.01
C GLY A 182 8.58 11.08 -27.62
N GLY A 183 9.40 11.45 -26.65
CA GLY A 183 9.27 11.00 -25.25
C GLY A 183 7.95 11.45 -24.62
N VAL A 184 7.52 12.69 -24.85
CA VAL A 184 6.22 13.19 -24.39
C VAL A 184 5.06 12.42 -25.06
N ALA A 185 5.15 12.14 -26.37
CA ALA A 185 4.14 11.36 -27.06
C ALA A 185 4.00 9.94 -26.49
N ILE A 186 5.11 9.27 -26.20
CA ILE A 186 5.13 7.96 -25.54
C ILE A 186 4.52 8.07 -24.14
N ALA A 187 4.92 9.07 -23.34
CA ALA A 187 4.41 9.28 -21.99
C ALA A 187 2.88 9.45 -21.99
N LEU A 188 2.32 10.22 -22.93
CA LEU A 188 0.87 10.37 -23.09
C LEU A 188 0.18 9.04 -23.41
N GLY A 189 0.78 8.21 -24.25
CA GLY A 189 0.28 6.86 -24.55
C GLY A 189 0.28 5.94 -23.34
N VAL A 190 1.41 5.88 -22.63
CA VAL A 190 1.58 5.08 -21.41
C VAL A 190 0.62 5.52 -20.31
N ILE A 191 0.46 6.82 -20.08
CA ILE A 191 -0.45 7.36 -19.06
C ILE A 191 -1.91 7.06 -19.42
N ARG A 192 -2.29 7.14 -20.69
CA ARG A 192 -3.64 6.73 -21.13
C ARG A 192 -3.89 5.24 -20.91
N TRP A 193 -2.90 4.39 -21.20
CA TRP A 193 -3.00 2.97 -20.91
C TRP A 193 -3.10 2.72 -19.40
N PHE A 194 -2.24 3.36 -18.60
CA PHE A 194 -2.22 3.25 -17.15
C PHE A 194 -3.56 3.65 -16.52
N ASN A 195 -4.13 4.78 -16.93
CA ASN A 195 -5.43 5.24 -16.41
C ASN A 195 -6.61 4.33 -16.83
N ARG A 196 -6.50 3.61 -17.96
CA ARG A 196 -7.53 2.64 -18.39
C ARG A 196 -7.38 1.27 -17.74
N ALA A 197 -6.16 0.78 -17.65
CA ALA A 197 -5.85 -0.52 -17.04
C ALA A 197 -6.00 -0.47 -15.52
N ASN A 198 -5.84 0.72 -14.92
CA ASN A 198 -5.89 0.99 -13.49
C ASN A 198 -5.15 -0.09 -12.68
N PRO A 199 -3.85 -0.33 -12.95
CA PRO A 199 -3.12 -1.48 -12.43
C PRO A 199 -2.89 -1.41 -10.91
N ILE A 200 -3.08 -0.23 -10.32
CA ILE A 200 -3.02 0.01 -8.87
C ILE A 200 -4.19 0.92 -8.49
N GLU A 201 -4.81 0.67 -7.34
CA GLU A 201 -5.81 1.58 -6.78
C GLU A 201 -5.09 2.83 -6.26
N LEU A 202 -5.19 3.93 -6.99
CA LEU A 202 -4.68 5.22 -6.51
C LEU A 202 -5.59 5.79 -5.43
N PRO A 203 -5.04 6.57 -4.46
CA PRO A 203 -5.87 7.29 -3.51
C PRO A 203 -6.92 8.12 -4.23
N VAL A 204 -8.16 8.05 -3.76
CA VAL A 204 -9.30 8.62 -4.47
C VAL A 204 -9.07 10.12 -4.74
N GLY A 205 -9.28 10.54 -5.99
CA GLY A 205 -8.99 11.91 -6.46
C GLY A 205 -7.56 12.13 -6.95
N SER A 206 -6.69 11.12 -6.89
CA SER A 206 -5.36 11.15 -7.51
C SER A 206 -5.43 10.67 -8.95
N GLU A 207 -4.98 11.50 -9.88
CA GLU A 207 -4.87 11.14 -11.30
C GLU A 207 -3.41 11.27 -11.75
N VAL A 208 -2.92 10.26 -12.48
CA VAL A 208 -1.64 10.37 -13.19
C VAL A 208 -1.88 11.14 -14.48
N ARG A 209 -1.32 12.34 -14.57
CA ARG A 209 -1.45 13.22 -15.74
C ARG A 209 -0.15 13.94 -16.05
N VAL A 210 0.06 14.19 -17.34
CA VAL A 210 1.10 15.13 -17.79
C VAL A 210 0.60 16.54 -17.49
N ASN A 211 1.31 17.28 -16.64
CA ASN A 211 1.02 18.68 -16.34
C ASN A 211 2.16 19.59 -16.84
N LEU A 212 1.92 20.91 -16.79
CA LEU A 212 2.89 21.90 -17.26
C LEU A 212 4.21 21.83 -16.47
N THR A 213 4.15 21.53 -15.17
CA THR A 213 5.34 21.38 -14.32
C THR A 213 6.23 20.23 -14.78
N ALA A 214 5.64 19.08 -15.10
CA ALA A 214 6.37 17.92 -15.63
C ALA A 214 6.98 18.23 -17.00
N LEU A 215 6.23 18.90 -17.89
CA LEU A 215 6.74 19.32 -19.20
C LEU A 215 7.89 20.33 -19.08
N ALA A 216 7.77 21.31 -18.19
CA ALA A 216 8.82 22.29 -17.93
C ALA A 216 10.08 21.62 -17.35
N PHE A 217 9.91 20.69 -16.41
CA PHE A 217 11.00 19.90 -15.86
C PHE A 217 11.70 19.06 -16.94
N SER A 218 10.94 18.34 -17.77
CA SER A 218 11.50 17.58 -18.90
C SER A 218 12.23 18.49 -19.89
N GLY A 219 11.68 19.67 -20.21
CA GLY A 219 12.32 20.64 -21.09
C GLY A 219 13.65 21.17 -20.53
N LEU A 220 13.69 21.51 -19.24
CA LEU A 220 14.92 21.90 -18.54
C LEU A 220 15.96 20.79 -18.55
N LEU A 221 15.52 19.54 -18.33
CA LEU A 221 16.40 18.38 -18.34
C LEU A 221 16.98 18.11 -19.74
N THR A 222 16.16 18.19 -20.80
CA THR A 222 16.62 18.11 -22.19
C THR A 222 17.65 19.19 -22.50
N LEU A 223 17.39 20.44 -22.10
CA LEU A 223 18.32 21.54 -22.32
C LEU A 223 19.65 21.30 -21.57
N ALA A 224 19.59 20.89 -20.31
CA ALA A 224 20.77 20.57 -19.51
C ALA A 224 21.59 19.43 -20.15
N THR A 225 20.94 18.35 -20.59
CA THR A 225 21.60 17.23 -21.28
C THR A 225 22.26 17.67 -22.59
N VAL A 226 21.56 18.42 -23.43
CA VAL A 226 22.11 18.93 -24.70
C VAL A 226 23.31 19.85 -24.45
N LEU A 227 23.25 20.71 -23.44
CA LEU A 227 24.35 21.60 -23.10
C LEU A 227 25.56 20.82 -22.55
N ILE A 228 25.36 19.92 -21.59
CA ILE A 228 26.46 19.19 -20.97
C ILE A 228 27.16 18.29 -22.00
N PHE A 229 26.40 17.47 -22.72
CA PHE A 229 26.96 16.44 -23.60
C PHE A 229 27.20 16.91 -25.04
N GLY A 230 26.54 17.99 -25.49
CA GLY A 230 26.80 18.62 -26.80
C GLY A 230 27.95 19.64 -26.77
N LEU A 231 28.17 20.33 -25.65
CA LEU A 231 29.24 21.34 -25.52
C LEU A 231 30.61 20.72 -25.26
N LEU A 232 30.67 19.61 -24.51
CA LEU A 232 31.92 18.90 -24.16
C LEU A 232 32.76 18.51 -25.40
N PRO A 233 32.19 17.87 -26.45
CA PRO A 233 32.91 17.58 -27.69
C PRO A 233 33.24 18.85 -28.48
N ALA A 234 32.34 19.83 -28.53
CA ALA A 234 32.52 21.07 -29.29
C ALA A 234 33.71 21.90 -28.76
N VAL A 235 33.85 22.00 -27.44
CA VAL A 235 34.99 22.70 -26.80
C VAL A 235 36.29 21.94 -27.08
N LYS A 236 36.31 20.60 -26.96
CA LYS A 236 37.51 19.81 -27.28
C LYS A 236 37.90 19.91 -28.77
N ALA A 237 36.93 19.89 -29.69
CA ALA A 237 37.17 20.04 -31.12
C ALA A 237 37.70 21.44 -31.49
N SER A 238 37.22 22.49 -30.81
CA SER A 238 37.68 23.88 -31.05
C SER A 238 39.12 24.15 -30.59
N ARG A 239 39.67 23.32 -29.70
CA ARG A 239 41.06 23.41 -29.20
C ARG A 239 42.05 22.55 -30.00
N VAL A 240 41.61 21.94 -31.11
CA VAL A 240 42.51 21.19 -31.99
C VAL A 240 43.34 22.19 -32.79
N ASP A 241 44.64 22.26 -32.49
CA ASP A 241 45.58 23.08 -33.23
C ASP A 241 45.72 22.53 -34.66
N VAL A 242 45.33 23.35 -35.64
CA VAL A 242 45.28 23.01 -37.08
C VAL A 242 46.66 22.57 -37.58
N ASN A 243 47.75 23.13 -37.03
CA ASN A 243 49.12 22.73 -37.36
C ASN A 243 49.48 21.34 -36.85
N SER A 244 48.91 20.91 -35.73
CA SER A 244 49.12 19.56 -35.17
C SER A 244 48.29 18.51 -35.92
N ALA A 245 47.09 18.86 -36.39
CA ALA A 245 46.19 17.95 -37.11
C ALA A 245 46.68 17.62 -38.53
N LEU A 246 47.30 18.59 -39.22
CA LEU A 246 47.88 18.40 -40.56
C LEU A 246 49.23 17.66 -40.53
N LYS A 247 50.00 17.77 -39.43
CA LYS A 247 51.25 17.00 -39.21
C LYS A 247 51.01 15.59 -38.63
N ALA A 248 49.78 15.26 -38.22
CA ALA A 248 49.43 14.01 -37.54
C ALA A 248 49.34 12.77 -38.44
N GLY A 249 49.89 12.81 -39.67
CA GLY A 249 50.04 11.61 -40.50
C GLY A 249 50.93 10.50 -39.90
N GLY A 250 51.54 10.69 -38.73
CA GLY A 250 52.42 9.66 -38.14
C GLY A 250 52.74 9.73 -36.64
N ARG A 251 52.04 10.51 -35.79
CA ARG A 251 52.33 10.61 -34.32
C ARG A 251 51.08 10.51 -33.45
N SER A 252 50.28 9.46 -33.65
CA SER A 252 48.95 9.29 -33.02
C SER A 252 48.94 8.59 -31.65
N ALA A 253 50.08 8.16 -31.09
CA ALA A 253 50.10 7.29 -29.91
C ALA A 253 49.57 7.95 -28.61
N ASP A 254 49.91 9.21 -28.34
CA ASP A 254 49.66 9.86 -27.03
C ASP A 254 48.21 10.38 -26.85
N ARG A 255 47.54 10.78 -27.95
CA ARG A 255 46.11 11.19 -27.95
C ARG A 255 45.15 10.01 -28.00
N GLN A 256 45.63 8.84 -28.39
CA GLN A 256 44.82 7.62 -28.48
C GLN A 256 44.62 6.97 -27.10
N ASP A 257 45.61 7.09 -26.21
CA ASP A 257 45.62 6.50 -24.87
C ASP A 257 44.63 7.19 -23.90
N SER A 258 44.72 8.52 -23.76
CA SER A 258 43.76 9.31 -22.94
C SER A 258 42.30 9.18 -23.41
N ARG A 259 42.11 8.91 -24.71
CA ARG A 259 40.80 8.69 -25.33
C ARG A 259 40.23 7.31 -25.00
N GLN A 260 41.05 6.26 -25.08
CA GLN A 260 40.66 4.92 -24.65
C GLN A 260 40.28 4.92 -23.16
N HIS A 261 41.03 5.64 -22.32
CA HIS A 261 40.70 5.74 -20.89
C HIS A 261 39.34 6.40 -20.61
N LEU A 262 39.00 7.51 -21.27
CA LEU A 262 37.70 8.19 -21.08
C LEU A 262 36.50 7.39 -21.59
N ALA A 263 36.61 6.81 -22.79
CA ALA A 263 35.56 5.96 -23.34
C ALA A 263 35.37 4.70 -22.48
N SER A 264 36.47 4.07 -22.04
CA SER A 264 36.42 2.92 -21.13
C SER A 264 35.81 3.28 -19.78
N ALA A 265 36.11 4.47 -19.23
CA ALA A 265 35.47 4.95 -18.00
C ALA A 265 33.95 5.14 -18.18
N PHE A 266 33.49 5.72 -19.28
CA PHE A 266 32.06 5.89 -19.55
C PHE A 266 31.34 4.55 -19.68
N VAL A 267 31.92 3.60 -20.42
CA VAL A 267 31.37 2.23 -20.53
C VAL A 267 31.37 1.53 -19.16
N THR A 268 32.41 1.74 -18.34
CA THR A 268 32.48 1.13 -17.00
C THR A 268 31.39 1.66 -16.08
N VAL A 269 31.17 2.98 -16.06
CA VAL A 269 30.09 3.61 -15.29
C VAL A 269 28.72 3.17 -15.80
N GLU A 270 28.55 3.12 -17.12
CA GLU A 270 27.31 2.66 -17.76
C GLU A 270 26.97 1.21 -17.38
N MET A 271 27.95 0.32 -17.46
CA MET A 271 27.81 -1.09 -17.06
C MET A 271 27.51 -1.20 -15.57
N ALA A 272 28.20 -0.43 -14.72
CA ALA A 272 27.95 -0.41 -13.28
C ALA A 272 26.52 0.03 -12.95
N LEU A 273 26.02 1.10 -13.58
CA LEU A 273 24.64 1.58 -13.40
C LEU A 273 23.61 0.56 -13.91
N SER A 274 23.89 -0.09 -15.04
CA SER A 274 23.01 -1.12 -15.61
C SER A 274 22.93 -2.36 -14.73
N VAL A 275 24.07 -2.81 -14.20
CA VAL A 275 24.13 -3.92 -13.22
C VAL A 275 23.41 -3.55 -11.93
N LEU A 276 23.54 -2.31 -11.45
CA LEU A 276 22.86 -1.84 -10.24
C LEU A 276 21.33 -1.82 -10.41
N LEU A 277 20.84 -1.35 -11.56
CA LEU A 277 19.42 -1.40 -11.91
C LEU A 277 18.91 -2.84 -12.02
N LEU A 278 19.67 -3.71 -12.69
CA LEU A 278 19.33 -5.13 -12.83
C LEU A 278 19.29 -5.84 -11.49
N ALA A 279 20.29 -5.64 -10.63
CA ALA A 279 20.31 -6.20 -9.29
C ALA A 279 19.10 -5.73 -8.46
N GLY A 280 18.77 -4.43 -8.53
CA GLY A 280 17.57 -3.89 -7.88
C GLY A 280 16.27 -4.52 -8.40
N ALA A 281 16.14 -4.71 -9.72
CA ALA A 281 14.99 -5.38 -10.33
C ALA A 281 14.88 -6.84 -9.87
N VAL A 282 15.98 -7.60 -9.92
CA VAL A 282 16.03 -9.01 -9.50
C VAL A 282 15.68 -9.15 -8.02
N LEU A 283 16.19 -8.26 -7.15
CA LEU A 283 15.87 -8.28 -5.72
C LEU A 283 14.38 -8.00 -5.47
N LEU A 284 13.79 -7.01 -6.15
CA LEU A 284 12.36 -6.70 -6.00
C LEU A 284 11.46 -7.81 -6.53
N VAL A 285 11.76 -8.37 -7.69
CA VAL A 285 11.03 -9.52 -8.26
C VAL A 285 11.16 -10.74 -7.35
N SER A 286 12.36 -11.00 -6.84
CA SER A 286 12.60 -12.11 -5.89
C SER A 286 11.86 -11.90 -4.57
N SER A 287 11.79 -10.66 -4.07
CA SER A 287 11.04 -10.30 -2.87
C SER A 287 9.54 -10.52 -3.08
N LEU A 288 9.00 -10.06 -4.21
CA LEU A 288 7.60 -10.29 -4.59
C LEU A 288 7.29 -11.79 -4.71
N TYR A 289 8.15 -12.55 -5.39
CA TYR A 289 7.99 -14.00 -5.54
C TYR A 289 7.96 -14.71 -4.18
N ARG A 290 8.85 -14.34 -3.25
CA ARG A 290 8.84 -14.86 -1.87
C ARG A 290 7.58 -14.47 -1.11
N MET A 291 7.04 -13.28 -1.37
CA MET A 291 5.85 -12.77 -0.70
C MET A 291 4.57 -13.45 -1.20
N GLU A 292 4.47 -13.73 -2.50
CA GLU A 292 3.37 -14.46 -3.13
C GLU A 292 3.35 -15.95 -2.75
N ASN A 293 4.52 -16.58 -2.64
CA ASN A 293 4.63 -18.00 -2.31
C ASN A 293 4.83 -18.27 -0.81
N ALA A 294 4.73 -17.24 0.03
CA ALA A 294 4.89 -17.40 1.46
C ALA A 294 3.66 -18.14 2.04
N SER A 295 3.88 -19.19 2.85
CA SER A 295 2.78 -19.78 3.63
C SER A 295 2.17 -18.70 4.52
N LEU A 296 0.87 -18.45 4.39
CA LEU A 296 0.15 -17.42 5.14
C LEU A 296 -0.31 -17.89 6.52
N GLY A 297 -0.12 -19.17 6.87
CA GLY A 297 -0.72 -19.80 8.05
C GLY A 297 -2.23 -20.08 7.90
N PHE A 298 -2.77 -19.87 6.70
CA PHE A 298 -4.11 -20.27 6.27
C PHE A 298 -4.12 -20.45 4.75
N ASN A 299 -5.12 -21.16 4.22
CA ASN A 299 -5.28 -21.38 2.79
C ASN A 299 -6.28 -20.36 2.18
N PRO A 300 -5.84 -19.41 1.34
CA PRO A 300 -6.72 -18.41 0.72
C PRO A 300 -7.56 -18.98 -0.43
N HIS A 301 -7.17 -20.12 -1.03
CA HIS A 301 -7.87 -20.68 -2.19
C HIS A 301 -9.29 -21.11 -1.83
N HIS A 302 -10.26 -20.73 -2.67
CA HIS A 302 -11.69 -21.00 -2.47
C HIS A 302 -12.29 -20.42 -1.18
N LEU A 303 -11.54 -19.59 -0.45
CA LEU A 303 -12.03 -18.92 0.75
C LEU A 303 -12.74 -17.64 0.31
N ARG A 304 -14.02 -17.53 0.67
CA ARG A 304 -14.85 -16.36 0.39
C ARG A 304 -15.38 -15.79 1.69
N PHE A 305 -15.68 -14.50 1.70
CA PHE A 305 -16.15 -13.83 2.90
C PHE A 305 -17.16 -12.73 2.60
N THR A 306 -17.93 -12.38 3.62
CA THR A 306 -18.72 -11.15 3.66
C THR A 306 -18.67 -10.56 5.07
N SER A 307 -18.65 -9.23 5.14
CA SER A 307 -18.70 -8.49 6.40
C SER A 307 -20.14 -8.24 6.79
N LEU A 308 -20.50 -8.56 8.02
CA LEU A 308 -21.84 -8.41 8.57
C LEU A 308 -21.77 -7.49 9.78
N TYR A 309 -22.83 -6.69 9.95
CA TYR A 309 -22.99 -5.77 11.06
C TYR A 309 -24.35 -6.00 11.73
N LEU A 310 -24.35 -6.19 13.05
CA LEU A 310 -25.57 -6.32 13.85
C LEU A 310 -26.05 -4.95 14.30
N PRO A 311 -27.28 -4.51 13.91
CA PRO A 311 -27.82 -3.24 14.37
C PRO A 311 -27.97 -3.22 15.89
N ALA A 312 -27.36 -2.23 16.54
CA ALA A 312 -27.36 -2.12 18.00
C ALA A 312 -28.76 -1.98 18.61
N ASP A 313 -29.71 -1.35 17.92
CA ASP A 313 -31.09 -1.22 18.41
C ASP A 313 -31.83 -2.57 18.48
N ARG A 314 -31.42 -3.56 17.68
CA ARG A 314 -32.00 -4.92 17.69
C ARG A 314 -31.17 -5.92 18.50
N TYR A 315 -29.86 -5.75 18.51
CA TYR A 315 -28.92 -6.60 19.25
C TYR A 315 -28.12 -5.79 20.29
N PRO A 316 -28.81 -5.22 21.31
CA PRO A 316 -28.23 -4.21 22.20
C PRO A 316 -27.26 -4.76 23.25
N ASN A 317 -27.24 -6.08 23.47
CA ASN A 317 -26.43 -6.72 24.48
C ASN A 317 -25.85 -8.05 24.00
N ASP A 318 -24.86 -8.55 24.74
CA ASP A 318 -24.14 -9.78 24.40
C ASP A 318 -25.06 -11.00 24.34
N ALA A 319 -26.09 -11.08 25.19
CA ALA A 319 -27.04 -12.19 25.16
C ALA A 319 -27.83 -12.25 23.84
N ALA A 320 -28.27 -11.10 23.32
CA ALA A 320 -28.95 -10.99 22.03
C ALA A 320 -28.02 -11.38 20.88
N ARG A 321 -26.76 -10.91 20.91
CA ARG A 321 -25.75 -11.22 19.90
C ARG A 321 -25.37 -12.71 19.91
N VAL A 322 -25.15 -13.30 21.09
CA VAL A 322 -24.91 -14.75 21.24
C VAL A 322 -26.08 -15.56 20.71
N SER A 323 -27.33 -15.12 20.97
CA SER A 323 -28.52 -15.79 20.45
C SER A 323 -28.57 -15.76 18.92
N PHE A 324 -28.24 -14.62 18.32
CA PHE A 324 -28.09 -14.48 16.87
C PHE A 324 -27.01 -15.43 16.32
N TYR A 325 -25.81 -15.42 16.89
CA TYR A 325 -24.71 -16.28 16.46
C TYR A 325 -25.08 -17.77 16.53
N LYS A 326 -25.74 -18.20 17.62
CA LYS A 326 -26.25 -19.58 17.76
C LYS A 326 -27.32 -19.90 16.72
N ALA A 327 -28.19 -18.96 16.37
CA ALA A 327 -29.22 -19.16 15.34
C ALA A 327 -28.57 -19.27 13.95
N LEU A 328 -27.64 -18.37 13.62
CA LEU A 328 -26.93 -18.34 12.35
C LEU A 328 -26.07 -19.59 12.13
N LEU A 329 -25.27 -20.01 13.12
CA LEU A 329 -24.48 -21.24 13.01
C LEU A 329 -25.36 -22.47 12.76
N ARG A 330 -26.51 -22.56 13.45
CA ARG A 330 -27.49 -23.64 13.24
C ARG A 330 -28.17 -23.58 11.87
N ALA A 331 -28.47 -22.38 11.37
CA ALA A 331 -29.06 -22.19 10.05
C ALA A 331 -28.07 -22.60 8.95
N LEU A 332 -26.81 -22.14 9.05
CA LEU A 332 -25.73 -22.52 8.14
C LEU A 332 -25.47 -24.02 8.13
N ASP A 333 -25.52 -24.68 9.30
CA ASP A 333 -25.36 -26.15 9.41
C ASP A 333 -26.50 -26.93 8.75
N ARG A 334 -27.68 -26.34 8.60
CA ARG A 334 -28.85 -26.95 7.95
C ARG A 334 -28.88 -26.68 6.45
N THR A 335 -28.50 -25.47 6.02
CA THR A 335 -28.57 -25.07 4.62
C THR A 335 -27.36 -25.55 3.81
N LEU A 336 -26.19 -25.70 4.43
CA LEU A 336 -24.95 -26.04 3.74
C LEU A 336 -24.49 -27.47 4.05
N PRO A 337 -24.42 -28.37 3.05
CA PRO A 337 -24.09 -29.78 3.27
C PRO A 337 -22.66 -30.00 3.77
N ASP A 338 -21.70 -29.17 3.35
CA ASP A 338 -20.28 -29.38 3.64
C ASP A 338 -19.83 -28.78 4.98
N LYS A 339 -20.70 -28.00 5.67
CA LYS A 339 -20.40 -27.33 6.95
C LYS A 339 -19.08 -26.54 6.99
N ARG A 340 -18.57 -26.10 5.83
CA ARG A 340 -17.32 -25.35 5.69
C ARG A 340 -17.52 -23.83 5.88
N THR A 341 -18.24 -23.47 6.94
CA THR A 341 -18.51 -22.09 7.32
C THR A 341 -18.09 -21.81 8.75
N THR A 342 -17.66 -20.59 8.98
CA THR A 342 -17.26 -20.09 10.29
C THR A 342 -17.45 -18.58 10.37
N LEU A 343 -17.36 -18.06 11.59
CA LEU A 343 -17.43 -16.65 11.89
C LEU A 343 -16.10 -16.21 12.50
N GLY A 344 -15.68 -14.98 12.21
CA GLY A 344 -14.54 -14.32 12.86
C GLY A 344 -14.83 -12.84 13.05
N SER A 345 -14.33 -12.21 14.10
CA SER A 345 -14.48 -10.76 14.27
C SER A 345 -13.67 -9.95 13.24
N GLU A 346 -12.61 -10.56 12.69
CA GLU A 346 -11.70 -9.95 11.72
C GLU A 346 -11.29 -10.97 10.65
N LEU A 347 -10.82 -10.46 9.51
CA LEU A 347 -10.23 -11.28 8.45
C LEU A 347 -8.79 -11.68 8.82
N PRO A 348 -8.32 -12.88 8.43
CA PRO A 348 -6.98 -13.37 8.79
C PRO A 348 -5.80 -12.49 8.32
N LEU A 349 -6.00 -11.65 7.31
CA LEU A 349 -4.97 -10.74 6.76
C LEU A 349 -4.87 -9.41 7.52
N TYR A 350 -5.87 -9.09 8.33
CA TYR A 350 -6.06 -7.79 8.96
C TYR A 350 -6.18 -8.00 10.47
N GLY A 351 -5.04 -8.24 11.12
CA GLY A 351 -4.94 -8.52 12.55
C GLY A 351 -3.88 -7.61 13.17
N GLY A 352 -4.33 -6.67 14.00
CA GLY A 352 -3.48 -5.71 14.69
C GLY A 352 -3.42 -6.00 16.18
N GLY A 353 -2.24 -5.84 16.77
CA GLY A 353 -2.08 -5.81 18.21
C GLY A 353 -2.32 -4.42 18.77
N SER A 354 -3.16 -4.33 19.81
CA SER A 354 -3.36 -3.08 20.56
C SER A 354 -3.61 -3.33 22.05
N SER A 355 -3.55 -4.59 22.49
CA SER A 355 -3.76 -4.96 23.87
C SER A 355 -2.45 -5.37 24.54
N VAL A 356 -2.35 -5.06 25.83
CA VAL A 356 -1.34 -5.59 26.73
C VAL A 356 -1.80 -6.97 27.21
N LEU A 357 -0.89 -7.94 27.19
CA LEU A 357 -1.12 -9.25 27.77
C LEU A 357 -0.67 -9.29 29.24
N GLU A 358 -1.54 -9.74 30.12
CA GLU A 358 -1.23 -10.04 31.51
C GLU A 358 -1.25 -11.55 31.73
N ILE A 359 -0.27 -12.07 32.46
CA ILE A 359 -0.15 -13.48 32.82
C ILE A 359 -0.37 -13.60 34.32
N ASP A 360 -1.25 -14.50 34.72
CA ASP A 360 -1.59 -14.72 36.12
C ASP A 360 -0.38 -15.22 36.91
N GLY A 361 -0.13 -14.64 38.08
CA GLY A 361 1.04 -14.94 38.91
C GLY A 361 2.36 -14.31 38.45
N GLU A 362 2.40 -13.57 37.34
CA GLU A 362 3.59 -12.85 36.86
C GLU A 362 3.37 -11.33 36.73
N PRO A 363 3.00 -10.61 37.81
CA PRO A 363 2.85 -9.17 37.78
C PRO A 363 4.21 -8.50 37.54
N GLY A 364 4.45 -7.96 36.34
CA GLY A 364 5.68 -7.24 36.00
C GLY A 364 6.37 -7.67 34.70
N ARG A 365 5.95 -8.78 34.07
CA ARG A 365 6.38 -9.14 32.71
C ARG A 365 5.74 -8.27 31.61
N GLN A 366 4.94 -7.29 32.04
CA GLN A 366 4.36 -6.21 31.22
C GLN A 366 5.48 -5.21 30.89
N THR A 367 6.10 -5.35 29.74
CA THR A 367 6.92 -4.26 29.19
C THR A 367 6.00 -3.09 28.84
N ALA A 368 6.31 -1.90 29.36
CA ALA A 368 5.57 -0.66 29.11
C ALA A 368 5.51 -0.24 27.62
N GLU A 369 6.17 -0.98 26.72
CA GLU A 369 6.22 -0.75 25.28
C GLU A 369 5.24 -1.60 24.44
N MET A 370 4.55 -2.62 25.00
CA MET A 370 3.88 -3.66 24.19
C MET A 370 2.34 -3.63 24.24
N ASN A 371 1.75 -2.71 23.48
CA ASN A 371 0.39 -2.86 22.92
C ASN A 371 0.47 -3.70 21.63
N ASP A 372 0.94 -4.94 21.70
CA ASP A 372 1.26 -5.75 20.51
C ASP A 372 0.43 -7.03 20.35
N VAL A 373 -0.45 -7.35 21.31
CA VAL A 373 -1.29 -8.54 21.24
C VAL A 373 -2.63 -8.20 20.60
N GLY A 374 -2.92 -8.88 19.49
CA GLY A 374 -4.23 -8.79 18.83
C GLY A 374 -5.22 -9.78 19.41
N SER A 375 -6.51 -9.48 19.28
CA SER A 375 -7.57 -10.38 19.74
C SER A 375 -8.65 -10.54 18.70
N ALA A 376 -9.01 -11.79 18.42
CA ALA A 376 -10.10 -12.11 17.51
C ALA A 376 -11.11 -13.05 18.19
N SER A 377 -12.39 -12.81 17.94
CA SER A 377 -13.46 -13.69 18.39
C SER A 377 -13.88 -14.58 17.23
N ILE A 378 -13.87 -15.90 17.43
CA ILE A 378 -13.98 -16.87 16.33
C ILE A 378 -14.99 -17.97 16.63
N GLY A 379 -15.56 -18.53 15.56
CA GLY A 379 -16.41 -19.72 15.62
C GLY A 379 -15.61 -21.02 15.81
N PRO A 380 -16.26 -22.12 16.25
CA PRO A 380 -15.59 -23.40 16.52
C PRO A 380 -14.80 -23.97 15.33
N ARG A 381 -15.29 -23.75 14.10
CA ARG A 381 -14.69 -24.26 12.85
C ARG A 381 -13.73 -23.27 12.19
N TYR A 382 -13.31 -22.22 12.88
CA TYR A 382 -12.49 -21.18 12.28
C TYR A 382 -11.20 -21.73 11.68
N PHE A 383 -10.38 -22.39 12.48
CA PHE A 383 -9.10 -22.93 12.01
C PHE A 383 -9.26 -24.06 10.98
N SER A 384 -10.33 -24.86 11.05
CA SER A 384 -10.58 -25.91 10.04
C SER A 384 -11.02 -25.33 8.70
N VAL A 385 -11.84 -24.27 8.69
CA VAL A 385 -12.23 -23.57 7.46
C VAL A 385 -11.06 -22.81 6.84
N LEU A 386 -10.22 -22.20 7.67
CA LEU A 386 -8.98 -21.54 7.24
C LEU A 386 -7.88 -22.53 6.85
N GLU A 387 -8.01 -23.80 7.22
CA GLU A 387 -6.97 -24.82 7.09
C GLU A 387 -5.66 -24.44 7.82
N THR A 388 -5.79 -23.75 8.96
CA THR A 388 -4.67 -23.40 9.84
C THR A 388 -4.24 -24.61 10.66
N HIS A 389 -2.94 -24.86 10.75
CA HIS A 389 -2.44 -26.02 11.47
C HIS A 389 -2.61 -25.87 12.99
N PHE A 390 -3.18 -26.90 13.60
CA PHE A 390 -3.36 -26.99 15.04
C PHE A 390 -2.14 -27.66 15.69
N LEU A 391 -1.54 -27.02 16.70
CA LEU A 391 -0.28 -27.48 17.28
C LEU A 391 -0.49 -28.30 18.57
N LYS A 392 -1.22 -27.76 19.56
CA LYS A 392 -1.33 -28.38 20.91
C LYS A 392 -2.63 -28.03 21.61
N GLY A 393 -3.10 -28.92 22.50
CA GLY A 393 -4.24 -28.69 23.40
C GLY A 393 -5.58 -29.14 22.80
N ARG A 394 -6.58 -28.26 22.77
CA ARG A 394 -7.85 -28.45 22.04
C ARG A 394 -8.29 -27.19 21.29
N LEU A 395 -9.15 -27.39 20.28
CA LEU A 395 -9.91 -26.32 19.63
C LEU A 395 -11.17 -25.97 20.44
N PHE A 396 -11.84 -24.89 20.03
CA PHE A 396 -13.14 -24.52 20.57
C PHE A 396 -14.23 -25.48 20.11
N ASP A 397 -15.17 -25.77 20.99
CA ASP A 397 -16.31 -26.64 20.71
C ASP A 397 -17.58 -26.18 21.48
N ASP A 398 -18.64 -26.99 21.44
CA ASP A 398 -19.95 -26.66 22.01
C ASP A 398 -19.94 -26.46 23.54
N ARG A 399 -18.85 -26.81 24.22
CA ARG A 399 -18.65 -26.59 25.67
C ARG A 399 -18.28 -25.15 25.98
N ASP A 400 -17.71 -24.41 25.03
CA ASP A 400 -17.18 -23.05 25.24
C ASP A 400 -18.28 -21.99 25.10
N GLN A 401 -19.32 -22.13 25.93
CA GLN A 401 -20.47 -21.21 25.96
C GLN A 401 -20.22 -20.02 26.91
N ALA A 402 -21.09 -19.01 26.83
CA ALA A 402 -21.02 -17.81 27.67
C ALA A 402 -20.97 -18.09 29.19
N ALA A 403 -21.64 -19.16 29.66
CA ALA A 403 -21.67 -19.54 31.07
C ALA A 403 -20.54 -20.50 31.48
N ALA A 404 -19.75 -20.99 30.52
CA ALA A 404 -18.61 -21.87 30.80
C ALA A 404 -17.40 -21.05 31.25
N GLU A 405 -16.34 -21.74 31.69
CA GLU A 405 -15.08 -21.07 31.99
C GLU A 405 -14.57 -20.29 30.76
N PRO A 406 -14.13 -19.03 30.92
CA PRO A 406 -13.57 -18.26 29.82
C PRO A 406 -12.26 -18.88 29.32
N VAL A 407 -12.19 -19.17 28.03
CA VAL A 407 -11.03 -19.85 27.42
C VAL A 407 -10.47 -19.07 26.24
N ALA A 408 -9.21 -19.35 25.90
CA ALA A 408 -8.54 -18.77 24.75
C ALA A 408 -7.65 -19.79 24.02
N ILE A 409 -7.46 -19.55 22.73
CA ILE A 409 -6.45 -20.21 21.90
C ILE A 409 -5.43 -19.14 21.52
N VAL A 410 -4.14 -19.45 21.55
CA VAL A 410 -3.08 -18.50 21.19
C VAL A 410 -2.30 -18.99 19.97
N ASN A 411 -1.70 -18.10 19.20
CA ASN A 411 -0.77 -18.52 18.16
C ASN A 411 0.62 -18.83 18.72
N GLU A 412 1.45 -19.46 17.89
CA GLU A 412 2.79 -19.87 18.24
C GLU A 412 3.70 -18.68 18.61
N MET A 413 3.59 -17.55 17.92
CA MET A 413 4.33 -16.31 18.22
C MET A 413 4.04 -15.79 19.62
N LEU A 414 2.77 -15.75 20.04
CA LEU A 414 2.41 -15.36 21.41
C LEU A 414 3.02 -16.34 22.41
N ALA A 415 2.88 -17.64 22.16
CA ALA A 415 3.44 -18.68 23.02
C ALA A 415 4.96 -18.52 23.19
N ARG A 416 5.70 -18.34 22.09
CA ARG A 416 7.16 -18.15 22.11
C ARG A 416 7.57 -16.86 22.84
N ARG A 417 6.92 -15.74 22.53
CA ARG A 417 7.27 -14.40 23.05
C ARG A 417 7.02 -14.29 24.55
N TYR A 418 5.85 -14.75 25.01
CA TYR A 418 5.39 -14.49 26.37
C TYR A 418 5.66 -15.63 27.35
N PHE A 419 5.80 -16.87 26.87
CA PHE A 419 6.05 -18.03 27.73
C PHE A 419 7.48 -18.57 27.61
N SER A 420 8.36 -17.95 26.81
CA SER A 420 9.80 -18.28 26.71
C SER A 420 10.12 -19.77 26.57
N GLY A 421 9.26 -20.54 25.88
CA GLY A 421 9.41 -21.98 25.69
C GLY A 421 8.68 -22.87 26.71
N GLU A 422 8.12 -22.29 27.78
CA GLU A 422 7.21 -23.00 28.68
C GLU A 422 5.89 -23.36 28.00
N ASN A 423 5.22 -24.39 28.51
CA ASN A 423 3.91 -24.79 27.99
C ASN A 423 2.85 -23.75 28.40
N PRO A 424 2.21 -23.04 27.44
CA PRO A 424 1.19 -22.05 27.77
C PRO A 424 -0.15 -22.69 28.17
N LEU A 425 -0.37 -23.99 27.86
CA LEU A 425 -1.63 -24.67 28.13
C LEU A 425 -1.95 -24.69 29.63
N GLY A 426 -3.19 -24.35 29.99
CA GLY A 426 -3.69 -24.31 31.36
C GLY A 426 -3.37 -23.02 32.11
N LYS A 427 -2.42 -22.20 31.63
CA LYS A 427 -2.13 -20.89 32.23
C LYS A 427 -3.29 -19.91 31.98
N ARG A 428 -3.45 -18.96 32.89
CA ARG A 428 -4.45 -17.90 32.79
C ARG A 428 -3.80 -16.62 32.27
N VAL A 429 -4.42 -16.02 31.27
CA VAL A 429 -4.02 -14.74 30.70
C VAL A 429 -5.19 -13.80 30.61
N ARG A 430 -4.91 -12.51 30.53
CA ARG A 430 -5.93 -11.48 30.39
C ARG A 430 -5.43 -10.41 29.45
N LEU A 431 -6.30 -9.94 28.57
CA LEU A 431 -6.01 -8.79 27.73
C LEU A 431 -6.53 -7.54 28.39
N ARG A 432 -5.65 -6.55 28.52
CA ARG A 432 -5.98 -5.20 28.98
C ARG A 432 -5.68 -4.24 27.84
N ASN A 433 -6.64 -3.41 27.49
CA ASN A 433 -6.39 -2.23 26.67
C ASN A 433 -6.68 -0.97 27.51
N GLU A 434 -6.61 0.19 26.87
CA GLU A 434 -6.74 1.49 27.55
C GLU A 434 -8.09 1.68 28.28
N THR A 435 -9.17 1.05 27.79
CA THR A 435 -10.54 1.28 28.27
C THR A 435 -11.19 0.04 28.89
N HIS A 436 -10.67 -1.17 28.64
CA HIS A 436 -11.27 -2.41 29.07
C HIS A 436 -10.23 -3.42 29.56
N THR A 437 -10.57 -4.06 30.67
CA THR A 437 -9.89 -5.24 31.18
C THR A 437 -10.79 -6.44 30.93
N ASN A 438 -10.34 -7.38 30.10
CA ASN A 438 -11.09 -8.61 29.81
C ASN A 438 -11.14 -9.52 31.05
N PRO A 439 -12.01 -10.54 31.11
CA PRO A 439 -11.89 -11.58 32.13
C PRO A 439 -10.57 -12.36 31.98
N TRP A 440 -10.16 -13.06 33.04
CA TRP A 440 -9.10 -14.06 32.94
C TRP A 440 -9.54 -15.21 32.04
N LEU A 441 -8.69 -15.57 31.09
CA LEU A 441 -8.91 -16.59 30.07
C LEU A 441 -7.91 -17.71 30.28
N ARG A 442 -8.38 -18.95 30.34
CA ARG A 442 -7.49 -20.12 30.38
C ARG A 442 -7.08 -20.51 28.96
N ILE A 443 -5.77 -20.63 28.73
CA ILE A 443 -5.26 -21.07 27.43
C ILE A 443 -5.54 -22.57 27.27
N VAL A 444 -6.31 -22.93 26.25
CA VAL A 444 -6.71 -24.33 25.97
C VAL A 444 -6.10 -24.90 24.69
N GLY A 445 -5.55 -24.05 23.82
CA GLY A 445 -4.95 -24.50 22.57
C GLY A 445 -3.87 -23.56 22.03
N VAL A 446 -3.01 -24.11 21.18
CA VAL A 446 -2.00 -23.37 20.41
C VAL A 446 -2.14 -23.73 18.93
N VAL A 447 -2.13 -22.71 18.07
CA VAL A 447 -2.22 -22.83 16.60
C VAL A 447 -0.99 -22.23 15.92
N GLU A 448 -0.76 -22.59 14.66
CA GLU A 448 0.26 -21.98 13.82
C GLU A 448 0.04 -20.46 13.66
N ASP A 449 1.15 -19.77 13.40
CA ASP A 449 1.14 -18.34 13.10
C ASP A 449 0.48 -18.01 11.76
N SER A 450 -0.46 -17.06 11.77
CA SER A 450 -0.97 -16.43 10.56
C SER A 450 -0.20 -15.15 10.20
N LYS A 451 -0.04 -14.92 8.90
CA LYS A 451 0.57 -13.70 8.37
C LYS A 451 -0.49 -12.63 8.15
N HIS A 452 -0.15 -11.41 8.55
CA HIS A 452 -0.97 -10.23 8.39
C HIS A 452 -0.26 -9.22 7.50
N SER A 453 -1.06 -8.45 6.76
CA SER A 453 -0.54 -7.28 6.06
C SER A 453 -0.24 -6.17 7.06
N SER A 454 0.81 -5.40 6.81
CA SER A 454 1.00 -4.16 7.57
C SER A 454 -0.01 -3.12 7.11
N LEU A 455 -0.45 -2.24 8.02
CA LEU A 455 -1.36 -1.12 7.69
C LEU A 455 -0.81 -0.22 6.57
N MET A 456 0.51 -0.22 6.39
CA MET A 456 1.26 0.58 5.41
C MET A 456 1.44 -0.13 4.06
N HIS A 457 0.90 -1.34 3.90
CA HIS A 457 1.10 -2.21 2.73
C HIS A 457 2.58 -2.31 2.33
N GLU A 458 3.44 -2.45 3.33
CA GLU A 458 4.87 -2.69 3.11
C GLU A 458 5.06 -4.04 2.41
N MET A 459 6.18 -4.20 1.67
CA MET A 459 6.53 -5.48 1.03
C MET A 459 7.05 -6.50 2.06
N SER A 460 6.29 -6.72 3.12
CA SER A 460 6.60 -7.66 4.19
C SER A 460 5.32 -8.18 4.83
N TRP A 461 5.34 -9.47 5.13
CA TRP A 461 4.34 -10.09 6.00
C TRP A 461 4.74 -9.92 7.46
N GLN A 462 3.77 -9.63 8.31
CA GLN A 462 3.97 -9.53 9.76
C GLN A 462 3.33 -10.72 10.47
N THR A 463 3.97 -11.16 11.54
CA THR A 463 3.44 -12.16 12.46
C THR A 463 3.35 -11.52 13.84
N ASN A 464 2.12 -11.28 14.30
CA ASN A 464 1.85 -10.64 15.59
C ASN A 464 1.40 -11.69 16.61
N PRO A 465 1.66 -11.48 17.92
CA PRO A 465 1.03 -12.26 18.96
C PRO A 465 -0.50 -12.15 18.88
N LEU A 466 -1.20 -13.27 18.84
CA LEU A 466 -2.66 -13.32 18.71
C LEU A 466 -3.29 -14.21 19.77
N LEU A 467 -4.40 -13.71 20.31
CA LEU A 467 -5.27 -14.43 21.22
C LEU A 467 -6.68 -14.51 20.66
N TYR A 468 -7.12 -15.73 20.40
CA TYR A 468 -8.44 -16.06 19.90
C TYR A 468 -9.40 -16.39 21.05
N ARG A 469 -10.63 -15.89 20.97
CA ARG A 469 -11.71 -16.13 21.94
C ARG A 469 -12.91 -16.79 21.25
N PRO A 470 -13.70 -17.62 21.94
CA PRO A 470 -14.95 -18.11 21.39
C PRO A 470 -15.92 -16.97 21.13
N VAL A 471 -16.52 -16.89 19.94
CA VAL A 471 -17.52 -15.86 19.58
C VAL A 471 -18.74 -15.89 20.52
N LEU A 472 -19.02 -17.03 21.16
CA LEU A 472 -20.10 -17.17 22.14
C LEU A 472 -19.76 -16.60 23.53
N GLN A 473 -18.48 -16.39 23.84
CA GLN A 473 -17.99 -15.77 25.08
C GLN A 473 -17.59 -14.30 24.87
N ALA A 474 -17.41 -13.88 23.62
CA ALA A 474 -16.96 -12.55 23.23
C ALA A 474 -17.66 -12.09 21.93
N PRO A 475 -19.00 -11.94 21.93
CA PRO A 475 -19.72 -11.56 20.73
C PRO A 475 -19.35 -10.13 20.30
N THR A 476 -19.14 -9.92 18.99
CA THR A 476 -18.90 -8.60 18.40
C THR A 476 -20.11 -8.11 17.62
N GLU A 477 -20.22 -6.80 17.38
CA GLU A 477 -21.26 -6.22 16.51
C GLU A 477 -20.93 -6.41 15.03
N GLN A 478 -19.66 -6.24 14.69
CA GLN A 478 -19.12 -6.53 13.37
C GLN A 478 -18.43 -7.89 13.39
N PHE A 479 -18.71 -8.69 12.37
CA PHE A 479 -18.06 -9.97 12.16
C PHE A 479 -18.02 -10.29 10.67
N VAL A 480 -17.18 -11.25 10.33
CA VAL A 480 -16.96 -11.74 8.99
C VAL A 480 -17.44 -13.18 8.96
N LEU A 481 -18.33 -13.47 8.02
CA LEU A 481 -18.70 -14.84 7.68
C LEU A 481 -17.70 -15.35 6.65
N LEU A 482 -16.93 -16.38 7.00
CA LEU A 482 -16.01 -17.05 6.09
C LEU A 482 -16.57 -18.38 5.63
N VAL A 483 -16.42 -18.63 4.35
CA VAL A 483 -16.98 -19.81 3.69
C VAL A 483 -15.99 -20.36 2.69
N ARG A 484 -15.71 -21.66 2.77
CA ARG A 484 -14.93 -22.35 1.74
C ARG A 484 -15.89 -22.89 0.69
N ALA A 485 -15.86 -22.31 -0.51
CA ALA A 485 -16.79 -22.61 -1.59
C ALA A 485 -16.05 -22.87 -2.90
N HIS A 486 -16.23 -24.08 -3.44
CA HIS A 486 -15.74 -24.42 -4.78
C HIS A 486 -16.69 -23.93 -5.89
N ASN A 487 -17.99 -23.77 -5.58
CA ASN A 487 -19.05 -23.51 -6.55
C ASN A 487 -19.99 -22.39 -6.04
N GLY A 488 -20.71 -21.70 -6.94
CA GLY A 488 -21.60 -20.57 -6.60
C GLY A 488 -22.87 -20.92 -5.80
N THR A 489 -23.23 -22.21 -5.68
CA THR A 489 -24.41 -22.68 -4.91
C THR A 489 -24.34 -22.36 -3.43
N VAL A 490 -23.14 -22.16 -2.90
CA VAL A 490 -22.89 -21.86 -1.48
C VAL A 490 -23.36 -20.45 -1.10
N ILE A 491 -23.33 -19.49 -2.03
CA ILE A 491 -23.75 -18.10 -1.79
C ILE A 491 -25.24 -18.06 -1.42
N ARG A 492 -26.10 -18.69 -2.24
CA ARG A 492 -27.54 -18.78 -1.97
C ARG A 492 -27.88 -19.48 -0.65
N GLY A 493 -27.09 -20.48 -0.26
CA GLY A 493 -27.28 -21.18 1.02
C GLY A 493 -26.92 -20.32 2.23
N VAL A 494 -25.96 -19.40 2.08
CA VAL A 494 -25.60 -18.40 3.08
C VAL A 494 -26.69 -17.33 3.19
N GLU A 495 -27.14 -16.79 2.06
CA GLU A 495 -28.24 -15.81 2.01
C GLU A 495 -29.50 -16.39 2.66
N ALA A 496 -29.91 -17.60 2.26
CA ALA A 496 -31.06 -18.27 2.86
C ALA A 496 -30.91 -18.51 4.37
N ALA A 497 -29.69 -18.80 4.85
CA ALA A 497 -29.42 -18.96 6.27
C ALA A 497 -29.53 -17.62 7.03
N LEU A 498 -29.02 -16.53 6.46
CA LEU A 498 -29.14 -15.19 7.02
C LEU A 498 -30.60 -14.75 7.05
N ASP A 499 -31.34 -14.92 5.95
CA ASP A 499 -32.76 -14.57 5.84
C ASP A 499 -33.64 -15.35 6.80
N THR A 500 -33.31 -16.62 7.06
CA THR A 500 -34.02 -17.46 8.06
C THR A 500 -33.85 -16.91 9.48
N VAL A 501 -32.72 -16.24 9.76
CA VAL A 501 -32.43 -15.69 11.10
C VAL A 501 -32.92 -14.25 11.21
N ASP A 502 -32.53 -13.37 10.29
CA ASP A 502 -33.01 -11.99 10.18
C ASP A 502 -32.72 -11.42 8.78
N SER A 503 -33.73 -11.37 7.91
CA SER A 503 -33.66 -10.83 6.53
C SER A 503 -33.38 -9.34 6.44
N ARG A 504 -33.34 -8.62 7.57
CA ARG A 504 -33.06 -7.19 7.62
C ARG A 504 -31.57 -6.90 7.88
N ILE A 505 -30.73 -7.92 8.05
CA ILE A 505 -29.29 -7.72 8.18
C ILE A 505 -28.72 -7.42 6.79
N PRO A 506 -28.10 -6.24 6.59
CA PRO A 506 -27.46 -5.93 5.33
C PRO A 506 -26.34 -6.93 5.06
N HIS A 507 -26.39 -7.55 3.89
CA HIS A 507 -25.34 -8.41 3.37
C HIS A 507 -25.04 -8.01 1.93
N SER A 508 -23.81 -8.25 1.50
CA SER A 508 -23.44 -8.04 0.10
C SER A 508 -24.08 -9.11 -0.77
N ASP A 509 -24.55 -8.71 -1.96
CA ASP A 509 -25.11 -9.63 -2.98
C ASP A 509 -24.07 -10.67 -3.47
N ASP A 510 -22.79 -10.44 -3.17
CA ASP A 510 -21.69 -11.34 -3.51
C ASP A 510 -20.76 -11.57 -2.31
N LEU A 511 -20.20 -12.79 -2.23
CA LEU A 511 -19.09 -13.10 -1.33
C LEU A 511 -17.77 -12.75 -2.01
N GLU A 512 -16.99 -11.87 -1.38
CA GLU A 512 -15.66 -11.48 -1.84
C GLU A 512 -14.70 -12.68 -1.77
N SER A 513 -13.82 -12.80 -2.77
CA SER A 513 -12.78 -13.84 -2.79
C SER A 513 -11.55 -13.37 -2.03
N MET A 514 -11.04 -14.20 -1.12
CA MET A 514 -9.79 -13.96 -0.41
C MET A 514 -8.59 -13.84 -1.37
N GLU A 515 -8.60 -14.57 -2.49
CA GLU A 515 -7.55 -14.47 -3.51
C GLU A 515 -7.60 -13.13 -4.24
N SER A 516 -8.81 -12.63 -4.51
CA SER A 516 -8.99 -11.30 -5.12
C SER A 516 -8.53 -10.21 -4.16
N ASP A 517 -8.84 -10.35 -2.88
CA ASP A 517 -8.42 -9.41 -1.84
C ASP A 517 -6.90 -9.39 -1.67
N LEU A 518 -6.28 -10.57 -1.60
CA LEU A 518 -4.83 -10.73 -1.61
C LEU A 518 -4.19 -10.14 -2.87
N SER A 519 -4.80 -10.35 -4.05
CA SER A 519 -4.33 -9.78 -5.31
C SER A 519 -4.37 -8.25 -5.31
N ARG A 520 -5.41 -7.63 -4.72
CA ARG A 520 -5.49 -6.17 -4.52
C ARG A 520 -4.39 -5.68 -3.59
N LEU A 521 -4.16 -6.36 -2.46
CA LEU A 521 -3.08 -6.04 -1.52
C LEU A 521 -1.70 -6.10 -2.18
N LEU A 522 -1.45 -7.09 -3.03
CA LEU A 522 -0.17 -7.29 -3.71
C LEU A 522 0.01 -6.44 -4.98
N SER A 523 -1.03 -5.75 -5.45
CA SER A 523 -1.00 -4.95 -6.69
C SER A 523 0.11 -3.89 -6.68
N PHE A 524 0.30 -3.20 -5.55
CA PHE A 524 1.37 -2.20 -5.39
C PHE A 524 2.77 -2.82 -5.50
N ALA A 525 2.98 -3.99 -4.90
CA ALA A 525 4.26 -4.69 -4.97
C ALA A 525 4.55 -5.18 -6.40
N ARG A 526 3.55 -5.74 -7.08
CA ARG A 526 3.62 -6.12 -8.50
C ARG A 526 3.95 -4.95 -9.40
N PHE A 527 3.28 -3.81 -9.20
CA PHE A 527 3.54 -2.59 -9.97
C PHE A 527 4.98 -2.10 -9.79
N ARG A 528 5.50 -2.06 -8.55
CA ARG A 528 6.89 -1.69 -8.26
C ARG A 528 7.88 -2.60 -8.96
N ALA A 529 7.70 -3.93 -8.82
CA ALA A 529 8.58 -4.90 -9.44
C ALA A 529 8.55 -4.79 -10.98
N ALA A 530 7.38 -4.65 -11.58
CA ALA A 530 7.22 -4.46 -13.02
C ALA A 530 7.88 -3.16 -13.52
N LEU A 531 7.68 -2.04 -12.82
CA LEU A 531 8.26 -0.75 -13.18
C LEU A 531 9.80 -0.81 -13.19
N VAL A 532 10.40 -1.38 -12.15
CA VAL A 532 11.87 -1.49 -12.05
C VAL A 532 12.42 -2.52 -13.02
N ALA A 533 11.70 -3.61 -13.29
CA ALA A 533 12.06 -4.56 -14.32
C ALA A 533 12.11 -3.91 -15.72
N VAL A 534 11.13 -3.08 -16.07
CA VAL A 534 11.14 -2.31 -17.33
C VAL A 534 12.34 -1.38 -17.39
N PHE A 535 12.68 -0.70 -16.29
CA PHE A 535 13.87 0.15 -16.23
C PHE A 535 15.17 -0.63 -16.38
N ALA A 536 15.31 -1.79 -15.73
CA ALA A 536 16.48 -2.64 -15.86
C ALA A 536 16.65 -3.17 -17.30
N VAL A 537 15.59 -3.64 -17.93
CA VAL A 537 15.62 -4.08 -19.33
C VAL A 537 16.02 -2.93 -20.26
N THR A 538 15.46 -1.74 -20.04
CA THR A 538 15.80 -0.54 -20.83
C THR A 538 17.28 -0.16 -20.63
N ALA A 539 17.80 -0.24 -19.41
CA ALA A 539 19.20 0.03 -19.11
C ALA A 539 20.15 -0.94 -19.83
N ILE A 540 19.82 -2.24 -19.83
CA ILE A 540 20.61 -3.25 -20.55
C ILE A 540 20.60 -3.00 -22.06
N LEU A 541 19.44 -2.65 -22.63
CA LEU A 541 19.35 -2.31 -24.05
C LEU A 541 20.18 -1.08 -24.39
N LEU A 542 20.12 -0.04 -23.55
CA LEU A 542 20.94 1.16 -23.70
C LEU A 542 22.44 0.81 -23.60
N ALA A 543 22.84 0.01 -22.61
CA ALA A 543 24.21 -0.46 -22.43
C ALA A 543 24.73 -1.26 -23.64
N ALA A 544 23.90 -2.11 -24.22
CA ALA A 544 24.25 -2.84 -25.44
C ALA A 544 24.49 -1.90 -26.64
N VAL A 545 23.63 -0.88 -26.80
CA VAL A 545 23.78 0.13 -27.86
C VAL A 545 25.02 1.00 -27.61
N GLY A 546 25.26 1.40 -26.35
CA GLY A 546 26.44 2.15 -25.93
C GLY A 546 27.74 1.42 -26.24
N LEU A 547 27.80 0.13 -25.89
CA LEU A 547 28.94 -0.73 -26.17
C LEU A 547 29.20 -0.87 -27.67
N TYR A 548 28.16 -1.08 -28.48
CA TYR A 548 28.28 -1.11 -29.94
C TYR A 548 28.77 0.23 -30.53
N GLY A 549 28.49 1.36 -29.88
CA GLY A 549 28.98 2.67 -30.31
C GLY A 549 30.45 2.92 -29.99
N VAL A 550 31.07 2.11 -29.11
CA VAL A 550 32.46 2.25 -28.67
C VAL A 550 33.38 1.22 -29.32
N ILE A 551 32.90 -0.01 -29.53
CA ILE A 551 33.57 -1.07 -30.32
C ILE A 551 33.50 -0.70 -31.80
#